data_AF-A0A2A4MPR7-F1
#
_entry.id   AF-A0A2A4MPR7-F1
#
_cell.length_a   1.000
_cell.length_b   1.000
_cell.length_c   1.000
_cell.angle_alpha   90.00
_cell.angle_beta   90.00
_cell.angle_gamma   90.00
#
_symmetry.space_group_name_H-M   'P 1'
#
loop_
_entity.id
_entity.type
_entity.pdbx_description
1 polymer ?
#
loop_
_entity_poly.entity_id
_entity_poly.type
_entity_poly.pdbx_seq_one_letter_code
_entity_poly.pdbx_strand_id
1 'polypeptide(L)'
;MNENWVERKRPIRLERRIEFDDYEQTREFLDQAADLSEAESYYPDLSFSRTHVSVALHVQEGKKKIGKKILRFAELMDAIVPSLHKLDGTSEIVGK
;
A
#
# COMPACT_ATOMS: atom_id res chain seq x y z
N MET A 1 -15.90 4.86 -1.98
CA MET A 1 -15.41 4.25 -3.23
C MET A 1 -13.92 4.48 -3.24
N ASN A 2 -13.12 3.44 -3.46
CA ASN A 2 -11.66 3.53 -3.45
C ASN A 2 -11.17 4.20 -4.76
N GLU A 3 -11.30 5.52 -4.85
CA GLU A 3 -10.94 6.32 -6.03
C GLU A 3 -9.44 6.20 -6.40
N ASN A 4 -8.62 5.76 -5.44
CA ASN A 4 -7.18 5.58 -5.61
C ASN A 4 -6.79 4.24 -6.27
N TRP A 5 -7.74 3.32 -6.46
CA TRP A 5 -7.47 1.97 -6.95
C TRP A 5 -8.00 1.78 -8.37
N VAL A 6 -7.13 1.32 -9.26
CA VAL A 6 -7.43 1.07 -10.68
C VAL A 6 -7.68 -0.42 -10.91
N GLU A 7 -8.86 -0.77 -11.40
CA GLU A 7 -9.14 -2.15 -11.83
C GLU A 7 -8.53 -2.41 -13.21
N ARG A 8 -7.68 -3.43 -13.31
CA ARG A 8 -7.25 -4.00 -14.59
C ARG A 8 -8.02 -5.27 -14.88
N LYS A 9 -8.32 -5.49 -16.16
CA LYS A 9 -9.12 -6.64 -16.63
C LYS A 9 -8.28 -7.80 -17.20
N ARG A 10 -6.97 -7.61 -17.40
CA ARG A 10 -6.06 -8.61 -18.02
C ARG A 10 -4.62 -8.50 -17.48
N PRO A 11 -4.18 -9.39 -16.58
CA PRO A 11 -5.01 -10.22 -15.68
C PRO A 11 -5.90 -9.34 -14.78
N ILE A 12 -6.93 -9.93 -14.18
CA ILE A 12 -7.83 -9.20 -13.30
C ILE A 12 -7.10 -8.89 -11.99
N ARG A 13 -6.87 -7.62 -11.74
CA ARG A 13 -6.19 -7.13 -10.53
C ARG A 13 -6.67 -5.74 -10.16
N LEU A 14 -6.48 -5.38 -8.91
CA LEU A 14 -6.64 -4.02 -8.44
C LEU A 14 -5.24 -3.45 -8.20
N GLU A 15 -4.91 -2.34 -8.84
CA GLU A 15 -3.60 -1.70 -8.70
C GLU A 15 -3.72 -0.29 -8.12
N ARG A 16 -2.74 0.10 -7.31
CA ARG A 16 -2.61 1.45 -6.78
C ARG A 16 -1.15 1.83 -6.67
N ARG A 17 -0.85 3.08 -6.99
CA ARG A 17 0.44 3.69 -6.71
C ARG A 17 0.28 4.67 -5.55
N ILE A 18 1.16 4.56 -4.57
CA ILE A 18 1.23 5.43 -3.40
C ILE A 18 2.56 6.16 -3.49
N GLU A 19 2.53 7.48 -3.32
CA GLU A 19 3.72 8.33 -3.34
C GLU A 19 4.02 8.82 -1.92
N PHE A 20 5.31 8.90 -1.60
CA PHE A 20 5.85 9.28 -0.30
C PHE A 20 6.93 10.34 -0.51
N ASP A 21 7.09 11.27 0.44
CA ASP A 21 8.17 12.26 0.36
C ASP A 21 9.56 11.60 0.50
N ASP A 22 9.68 10.61 1.39
CA ASP A 22 10.96 10.03 1.78
C ASP A 22 10.92 8.50 1.92
N TYR A 23 12.13 7.93 1.99
CA TYR A 23 12.32 6.50 2.17
C TYR A 23 11.81 5.99 3.50
N GLU A 24 11.86 6.81 4.56
CA GLU A 24 11.37 6.42 5.89
C GLU A 24 9.88 6.09 5.84
N GLN A 25 9.05 6.99 5.29
CA GLN A 25 7.62 6.75 5.09
C GLN A 25 7.36 5.53 4.19
N THR A 26 8.17 5.35 3.13
CA THR A 26 8.07 4.16 2.26
C THR A 26 8.34 2.89 3.05
N ARG A 27 9.37 2.88 3.90
CA ARG A 27 9.74 1.73 4.73
C ARG A 27 8.67 1.43 5.77
N GLU A 28 8.15 2.44 6.46
CA GLU A 28 7.07 2.29 7.44
C GLU A 28 5.81 1.69 6.81
N PHE A 29 5.47 2.11 5.58
CA PHE A 29 4.37 1.51 4.83
C PHE A 29 4.65 0.04 4.49
N LEU A 30 5.85 -0.29 4.03
CA LEU A 30 6.23 -1.66 3.66
C LEU A 30 6.20 -2.61 4.87
N ASP A 31 6.62 -2.14 6.04
CA ASP A 31 6.60 -2.90 7.30
C ASP A 31 5.15 -3.23 7.73
N GLN A 32 4.28 -2.21 7.75
CA GLN A 32 2.86 -2.39 8.04
C GLN A 32 2.15 -3.26 6.99
N ALA A 33 2.51 -3.13 5.71
CA ALA A 33 1.95 -3.94 4.65
C ALA A 33 2.36 -5.42 4.79
N ALA A 34 3.55 -5.71 5.32
CA ALA A 34 3.99 -7.06 5.61
C ALA A 34 3.15 -7.69 6.74
N ASP A 35 3.02 -6.99 7.88
CA ASP A 35 2.21 -7.44 9.02
C ASP A 35 0.74 -7.68 8.61
N LEU A 36 0.17 -6.77 7.82
CA LEU A 36 -1.18 -6.92 7.27
C LEU A 36 -1.30 -8.14 6.35
N SER A 37 -0.28 -8.41 5.53
CA SER A 37 -0.28 -9.56 4.62
C SER A 37 -0.24 -10.88 5.38
N GLU A 38 0.51 -10.95 6.46
CA GLU A 38 0.56 -12.10 7.37
C GLU A 38 -0.78 -12.30 8.08
N ALA A 39 -1.37 -11.23 8.65
CA ALA A 39 -2.63 -11.26 9.36
C ALA A 39 -3.81 -11.73 8.48
N GLU A 40 -3.89 -11.26 7.23
CA GLU A 40 -4.95 -11.65 6.29
C GLU A 40 -4.61 -12.91 5.47
N SER A 41 -3.40 -13.48 5.70
CA SER A 41 -2.80 -14.57 4.94
C SER A 41 -2.95 -14.36 3.43
N TYR A 42 -2.64 -13.14 2.97
CA TYR A 42 -2.76 -12.70 1.59
C TYR A 42 -1.60 -11.80 1.23
N TYR A 43 -0.80 -12.22 0.26
CA TYR A 43 0.44 -11.55 -0.13
C TYR A 43 0.26 -10.88 -1.49
N PRO A 44 0.07 -9.55 -1.53
CA PRO A 44 -0.02 -8.82 -2.78
C PRO A 44 1.35 -8.71 -3.47
N ASP A 45 1.34 -8.37 -4.76
CA ASP A 45 2.57 -7.98 -5.45
C ASP A 45 2.88 -6.52 -5.12
N LEU A 46 4.07 -6.28 -4.57
CA LEU A 46 4.54 -4.96 -4.16
C LEU A 46 5.82 -4.65 -4.94
N SER A 47 5.79 -3.58 -5.73
CA SER A 47 6.99 -3.02 -6.35
C SER A 47 7.23 -1.62 -5.78
N PHE A 48 8.43 -1.38 -5.27
CA PHE A 48 8.74 -0.14 -4.57
C PHE A 48 10.04 0.48 -5.06
N SER A 49 10.07 1.81 -4.98
CA SER A 49 11.26 2.64 -5.11
C SER A 49 11.42 3.46 -3.83
N ARG A 50 12.39 4.37 -3.80
CA ARG A 50 12.67 5.22 -2.63
C ARG A 50 11.47 6.04 -2.14
N THR A 51 10.60 6.48 -3.05
CA THR A 51 9.53 7.47 -2.77
C THR A 51 8.16 7.04 -3.28
N HIS A 52 8.01 5.79 -3.71
CA HIS A 52 6.70 5.29 -4.14
C HIS A 52 6.63 3.78 -4.05
N VAL A 53 5.42 3.29 -3.77
CA VAL A 53 5.08 1.87 -3.77
C VAL A 53 3.91 1.66 -4.70
N SER A 54 4.06 0.72 -5.63
CA SER A 54 3.00 0.21 -6.48
C SER A 54 2.53 -1.12 -5.92
N VAL A 55 1.24 -1.19 -5.63
CA VAL A 55 0.55 -2.34 -5.04
C VAL A 55 -0.33 -2.97 -6.11
N ALA A 56 -0.22 -4.28 -6.30
CA ALA A 56 -1.06 -5.06 -7.19
C ALA A 56 -1.73 -6.23 -6.43
N LEU A 57 -3.06 -6.13 -6.28
CA LEU A 57 -3.89 -7.14 -5.64
C LEU A 57 -4.49 -8.07 -6.72
N HIS A 58 -3.97 -9.29 -6.77
CA HIS A 58 -4.45 -10.30 -7.71
C HIS A 58 -5.74 -10.96 -7.22
N VAL A 59 -6.66 -11.23 -8.14
CA VAL A 59 -7.79 -12.12 -7.84
C VAL A 59 -7.31 -13.55 -7.65
N GLN A 60 -8.00 -14.31 -6.80
CA GLN A 60 -7.76 -15.75 -6.70
C GLN A 60 -7.93 -16.41 -8.07
N GLU A 61 -7.14 -17.46 -8.30
CA GLU A 61 -7.18 -18.23 -9.55
C GLU A 61 -8.62 -18.70 -9.85
N GLY A 62 -9.04 -18.52 -11.11
CA GLY A 62 -10.39 -18.85 -11.56
C GLY A 62 -11.48 -17.80 -11.27
N LYS A 63 -11.18 -16.70 -10.56
CA LYS A 63 -12.14 -15.60 -10.36
C LYS A 63 -12.11 -14.62 -11.54
N LYS A 64 -13.30 -14.21 -11.97
CA LYS A 64 -13.50 -13.27 -13.12
C LYS A 64 -13.82 -11.83 -12.69
N LYS A 65 -13.78 -11.52 -11.40
CA LYS A 65 -14.14 -10.20 -10.85
C LYS A 65 -13.38 -9.92 -9.55
N ILE A 66 -13.18 -8.64 -9.24
CA ILE A 66 -12.72 -8.20 -7.93
C ILE A 66 -13.78 -8.58 -6.88
N GLY A 67 -13.38 -9.39 -5.90
CA GLY A 67 -14.26 -9.86 -4.84
C GLY A 67 -14.16 -9.02 -3.57
N LYS A 68 -15.09 -9.23 -2.63
CA LYS A 68 -15.12 -8.52 -1.34
C LYS A 68 -13.81 -8.63 -0.55
N LYS A 69 -13.12 -9.78 -0.60
CA LYS A 69 -11.82 -9.95 0.09
C LYS A 69 -10.77 -8.96 -0.39
N ILE A 70 -10.68 -8.75 -1.71
CA ILE A 70 -9.71 -7.84 -2.32
C ILE A 70 -10.08 -6.39 -2.02
N LEU A 71 -11.37 -6.05 -2.08
CA LEU A 71 -11.84 -4.71 -1.72
C LEU A 71 -11.53 -4.40 -0.25
N ARG A 72 -11.81 -5.34 0.67
CA ARG A 72 -11.48 -5.20 2.09
C ARG A 72 -9.98 -5.04 2.28
N PHE A 73 -9.16 -5.86 1.62
CA PHE A 73 -7.70 -5.74 1.72
C PHE A 73 -7.21 -4.39 1.18
N ALA A 74 -7.79 -3.89 0.09
CA ALA A 74 -7.52 -2.56 -0.44
C ALA A 74 -7.84 -1.45 0.58
N GLU A 75 -8.97 -1.55 1.28
CA GLU A 75 -9.35 -0.61 2.35
C GLU A 75 -8.38 -0.67 3.55
N LEU A 76 -7.92 -1.88 3.92
CA LEU A 76 -6.91 -2.03 4.98
C LEU A 76 -5.55 -1.44 4.57
N MET A 77 -5.15 -1.66 3.32
CA MET A 77 -3.95 -1.04 2.75
C MET A 77 -4.06 0.49 2.72
N ASP A 78 -5.24 1.05 2.41
CA ASP A 78 -5.51 2.49 2.51
C ASP A 78 -5.32 3.03 3.94
N ALA A 79 -5.78 2.27 4.94
CA ALA A 79 -5.74 2.69 6.34
C ALA A 79 -4.33 2.77 6.93
N ILE A 80 -3.38 1.97 6.40
CA ILE A 80 -1.97 1.95 6.82
C ILE A 80 -1.09 2.88 5.98
N VAL A 81 -1.63 3.52 4.94
CA VAL A 81 -0.86 4.56 4.24
C VAL A 81 -0.54 5.64 5.29
N PRO A 82 0.75 5.91 5.57
CA PRO A 82 1.10 6.99 6.46
C PRO A 82 0.41 8.24 5.92
N SER A 83 -0.51 8.77 6.73
CA SER A 83 -1.10 10.07 6.42
C SER A 83 0.07 11.01 6.28
N LEU A 84 0.21 11.69 5.14
CA LEU A 84 1.24 12.71 4.89
C LEU A 84 1.27 13.62 6.12
N HIS A 85 2.11 13.28 7.08
CA HIS A 85 2.12 13.96 8.36
C HIS A 85 2.82 15.25 8.03
N LYS A 86 2.10 16.36 8.22
CA LYS A 86 2.69 17.69 8.25
C LYS A 86 4.03 17.58 8.95
N LEU A 87 5.07 18.11 8.31
CA LEU A 87 6.33 18.44 8.95
C LEU A 87 6.03 19.22 10.24
N ASP A 88 5.87 18.53 11.36
CA ASP A 88 5.92 19.12 12.68
C ASP A 88 7.35 18.92 13.13
N GLY A 89 8.09 20.02 13.03
CA GLY A 89 9.54 20.04 13.13
C GLY A 89 10.01 19.54 14.49
N THR A 90 10.93 18.57 14.45
CA THR A 90 11.95 18.42 15.49
C THR A 90 13.26 18.02 14.80
N SER A 91 13.85 18.99 14.11
CA SER A 91 15.31 19.00 13.95
C SER A 91 15.87 19.36 15.34
N GLU A 92 15.95 18.35 16.22
CA GLU A 92 16.68 18.49 17.47
C GLU A 92 18.17 18.55 17.11
N ILE A 93 18.68 19.77 17.15
CA ILE A 93 20.09 20.12 17.13
C ILE A 93 20.90 19.24 18.10
N VAL A 94 21.69 18.31 17.56
CA VAL A 94 22.80 17.72 18.30
C VAL A 94 24.08 17.86 17.48
N GLY A 95 24.90 18.82 17.86
CA GLY A 95 26.20 19.06 17.26
C GLY A 95 26.92 20.20 17.96
N LYS A 96 27.73 19.82 18.96
CA LYS A 96 28.66 20.62 19.78
C LYS A 96 29.31 21.83 19.10
#